data_AF-A0A8C5K0U0-F1
#
_entry.id   AF-A0A8C5K0U0-F1
#
_cell.length_a   1.000
_cell.length_b   1.000
_cell.length_c   1.000
_cell.angle_alpha   90.00
_cell.angle_beta   90.00
_cell.angle_gamma   90.00
#
_symmetry.space_group_name_H-M   'P 1'
#
loop_
_entity.id
_entity.type
_entity.pdbx_description
1 polymer ?
#
loop_
_entity_poly.entity_id
_entity_poly.type
_entity_poly.pdbx_seq_one_letter_code
_entity_poly.pdbx_strand_id
1 'polypeptide(L)'
;FGGECPADPLPCEELCDKDTSCPQGQKCCSTGCGHACRGDIKGGRGGSCPTVLVGLCIVGCVTDETCQAGEKCCKSGCGRFCVPLLLPPKPTAGPNGTFTSGSESEAPAP
;
A
#
# COMPACT_ATOMS: atom_id res chain seq x y z
N PHE A 1 19.90 -8.81 -2.84
CA PHE A 1 18.89 -8.84 -1.77
C PHE A 1 17.80 -7.85 -2.13
N GLY A 2 16.82 -8.29 -2.92
CA GLY A 2 15.67 -7.48 -3.30
C GLY A 2 14.47 -8.42 -3.24
N GLY A 3 13.77 -8.38 -2.12
CA GLY A 3 12.47 -9.03 -2.00
C GLY A 3 11.42 -7.93 -1.92
N GLU A 4 10.29 -8.14 -2.57
CA GLU A 4 9.18 -7.20 -2.54
C GLU A 4 8.26 -7.48 -1.34
N CYS A 5 7.53 -6.45 -0.92
CA CYS A 5 6.41 -6.65 0.00
C CYS A 5 5.38 -7.59 -0.64
N PRO A 6 4.77 -8.49 0.13
CA PRO A 6 3.61 -9.23 -0.36
C PRO A 6 2.47 -8.26 -0.69
N ALA A 7 1.49 -8.72 -1.44
CA ALA A 7 0.27 -7.96 -1.67
C ALA A 7 -0.33 -7.50 -0.34
N ASP A 8 -0.74 -6.22 -0.28
CA ASP A 8 -1.33 -5.66 0.91
C ASP A 8 -2.62 -6.44 1.26
N PRO A 9 -2.71 -7.06 2.45
CA PRO A 9 -3.93 -7.76 2.86
C PRO A 9 -5.10 -6.80 3.14
N LEU A 10 -4.83 -5.50 3.37
CA LEU A 10 -5.84 -4.47 3.62
C LEU A 10 -5.56 -3.23 2.77
N PRO A 11 -5.64 -3.34 1.42
CA PRO A 11 -5.34 -2.23 0.54
C PRO A 11 -6.26 -1.05 0.82
N CYS A 12 -5.69 0.16 0.74
CA CYS A 12 -6.49 1.37 0.80
C CYS A 12 -7.44 1.43 -0.39
N GLU A 13 -8.72 1.59 -0.08
CA GLU A 13 -9.75 1.68 -1.10
C GLU A 13 -9.88 3.13 -1.57
N GLU A 14 -9.57 3.35 -2.85
CA GLU A 14 -9.66 4.66 -3.53
C GLU A 14 -10.86 4.65 -4.48
N LEU A 15 -12.07 4.79 -3.95
CA LEU A 15 -13.30 4.79 -4.77
C LEU A 15 -13.55 6.12 -5.46
N CYS A 16 -12.91 7.19 -5.00
CA CYS A 16 -13.07 8.53 -5.55
C CYS A 16 -11.79 9.36 -5.33
N ASP A 17 -11.56 10.33 -6.21
CA ASP A 17 -10.47 11.31 -6.09
C ASP A 17 -11.01 12.68 -5.65
N LYS A 18 -12.21 13.04 -6.14
CA LYS A 18 -12.86 14.34 -5.91
C LYS A 18 -14.36 14.16 -5.67
N ASP A 19 -14.99 15.17 -5.08
CA ASP A 19 -16.45 15.23 -4.91
C ASP A 19 -17.21 15.08 -6.23
N THR A 20 -16.61 15.51 -7.34
CA THR A 20 -17.18 15.38 -8.69
C THR A 20 -17.19 13.93 -9.20
N SER A 21 -16.29 13.09 -8.71
CA SER A 21 -16.25 11.65 -9.02
C SER A 21 -17.41 10.90 -8.38
N CYS A 22 -18.02 11.48 -7.34
CA CYS A 22 -19.14 10.89 -6.63
C CYS A 22 -20.49 11.29 -7.24
N PRO A 23 -21.53 10.45 -7.11
CA PRO A 23 -22.92 10.78 -7.47
C PRO A 23 -23.42 12.12 -6.89
N GLN A 24 -24.49 12.64 -7.49
CA GLN A 24 -25.13 13.90 -7.06
C GLN A 24 -25.43 13.87 -5.55
N GLY A 25 -25.01 14.91 -4.83
CA GLY A 25 -25.26 15.04 -3.39
C GLY A 25 -24.24 14.32 -2.49
N GLN A 26 -23.31 13.53 -3.05
CA GLN A 26 -22.25 12.87 -2.30
C GLN A 26 -20.92 13.62 -2.41
N LYS A 27 -20.04 13.43 -1.43
CA LYS A 27 -18.65 13.91 -1.44
C LYS A 27 -17.66 12.78 -1.36
N CYS A 28 -16.47 13.02 -1.85
CA CYS A 28 -15.35 12.13 -1.67
C CYS A 28 -14.69 12.43 -0.32
N CYS A 29 -14.86 11.50 0.62
CA CYS A 29 -14.36 11.65 1.97
C CYS A 29 -13.25 10.68 2.26
N SER A 30 -12.23 11.13 2.99
CA SER A 30 -11.18 10.24 3.45
C SER A 30 -11.74 9.23 4.47
N THR A 31 -11.39 7.97 4.27
CA THR A 31 -11.68 6.86 5.20
C THR A 31 -10.50 6.61 6.15
N GLY A 32 -9.47 7.45 6.07
CA GLY A 32 -8.25 7.36 6.87
C GLY A 32 -7.03 6.91 6.07
N CYS A 33 -7.23 5.98 5.15
CA CYS A 33 -6.15 5.47 4.31
C CYS A 33 -6.45 5.59 2.81
N GLY A 34 -7.73 5.63 2.46
CA GLY A 34 -8.17 6.02 1.13
C GLY A 34 -9.43 6.88 1.15
N HIS A 35 -10.28 6.74 0.14
CA HIS A 35 -11.39 7.64 -0.11
C HIS A 35 -12.64 6.91 -0.58
N ALA A 36 -13.78 7.34 -0.04
CA ALA A 36 -15.08 6.80 -0.40
C ALA A 36 -16.13 7.91 -0.54
N CYS A 37 -17.08 7.68 -1.45
CA CYS A 37 -18.20 8.58 -1.62
C CYS A 37 -19.18 8.48 -0.44
N ARG A 38 -19.46 9.59 0.22
CA ARG A 38 -20.39 9.67 1.35
C ARG A 38 -21.58 10.56 1.02
N GLY A 39 -22.79 10.01 1.15
CA GLY A 39 -24.07 10.73 0.98
C GLY A 39 -24.67 11.27 2.27
N ASP A 40 -24.27 10.74 3.43
CA ASP A 40 -24.79 11.12 4.76
C ASP A 40 -24.25 12.46 5.29
N ILE A 41 -23.98 13.41 4.40
CA ILE A 41 -23.34 14.68 4.75
C ILE A 41 -24.42 15.75 4.91
N LYS A 42 -24.48 16.39 6.09
CA LYS A 42 -25.29 17.59 6.28
C LYS A 42 -24.80 18.69 5.34
N GLY A 43 -25.65 19.10 4.39
CA GLY A 43 -25.30 20.05 3.32
C GLY A 43 -24.81 19.39 2.02
N GLY A 44 -24.79 18.05 1.93
CA GLY A 44 -24.43 17.30 0.73
C GLY A 44 -23.06 17.71 0.17
N ARG A 45 -23.02 18.05 -1.12
CA ARG A 45 -21.80 18.57 -1.79
C ARG A 45 -21.29 19.92 -1.27
N GLY A 46 -22.06 20.65 -0.46
CA GLY A 46 -21.60 21.86 0.23
C GLY A 46 -21.18 21.64 1.69
N GLY A 47 -21.41 20.44 2.24
CA GLY A 47 -21.13 20.14 3.65
C GLY A 47 -19.67 19.71 3.91
N SER A 48 -19.38 19.40 5.18
CA SER A 48 -18.09 18.81 5.55
C SER A 48 -18.25 17.31 5.75
N CYS A 49 -17.26 16.53 5.29
CA CYS A 49 -17.20 15.10 5.58
C CYS A 49 -17.33 14.87 7.09
N PRO A 50 -18.13 13.87 7.52
CA PRO A 50 -18.22 13.55 8.93
C PRO A 50 -16.82 13.23 9.45
N THR A 51 -16.49 13.77 10.62
CA THR A 51 -15.31 13.33 11.36
C THR A 51 -15.59 11.95 11.91
N VAL A 52 -15.54 10.94 11.04
CA VAL A 52 -15.33 9.57 11.49
C VAL A 52 -14.00 9.61 12.21
N LEU A 53 -13.93 9.05 13.42
CA LEU A 53 -12.66 8.89 14.11
C LEU A 53 -11.78 8.03 13.20
N VAL A 54 -10.97 8.69 12.36
CA VAL A 54 -10.00 8.05 11.50
C VAL A 54 -9.11 7.28 12.46
N GLY A 55 -9.23 5.95 12.43
CA GLY A 55 -8.58 5.08 13.40
C GLY A 55 -7.09 5.37 13.44
N LEU A 56 -6.49 5.30 14.64
CA LEU A 56 -5.06 5.46 14.81
C LEU A 56 -4.33 4.47 13.90
N CYS A 57 -3.49 4.99 13.01
CA CYS A 57 -2.65 4.15 12.17
C CYS A 57 -1.54 3.52 13.00
N ILE A 58 -1.46 2.19 12.95
CA ILE A 58 -0.40 1.45 13.62
C ILE A 58 0.86 1.52 12.76
N VAL A 59 1.88 2.23 13.24
CA VAL A 59 3.17 2.34 12.56
C VAL A 59 4.19 1.56 13.38
N GLY A 60 4.40 0.29 13.03
CA GLY A 60 5.40 -0.58 13.68
C GLY A 60 6.81 -0.41 13.12
N CYS A 61 6.95 0.19 11.94
CA CYS A 61 8.21 0.42 11.26
C CYS A 61 8.09 1.65 10.33
N VAL A 62 9.22 2.26 9.98
CA VAL A 62 9.27 3.40 9.04
C VAL A 62 10.10 3.06 7.80
N THR A 63 11.20 2.35 8.00
CA THR A 63 12.12 1.88 6.97
C THR A 63 12.41 0.40 7.18
N ASP A 64 12.87 -0.29 6.13
CA ASP A 64 13.25 -1.71 6.23
C ASP A 64 14.33 -1.95 7.30
N GLU A 65 15.20 -0.98 7.53
CA GLU A 65 16.27 -1.00 8.54
C GLU A 65 15.74 -1.07 9.98
N THR A 66 14.50 -0.64 10.21
CA THR A 66 13.85 -0.76 11.54
C THR A 66 13.36 -2.18 11.82
N CYS A 67 13.29 -3.04 10.80
CA CYS A 67 12.88 -4.43 10.93
C CYS A 67 14.07 -5.38 11.10
N GLN A 68 13.82 -6.64 11.47
CA GLN A 68 14.89 -7.62 11.63
C GLN A 68 15.51 -8.02 10.29
N ALA A 69 16.70 -8.62 10.33
CA ALA A 69 17.37 -9.10 9.13
C ALA A 69 16.49 -10.13 8.38
N GLY A 70 16.16 -9.84 7.11
CA GLY A 70 15.27 -10.67 6.30
C GLY A 70 13.80 -10.22 6.30
N GLU A 71 13.47 -9.14 7.01
CA GLU A 71 12.16 -8.50 6.99
C GLU A 71 12.20 -7.17 6.23
N LYS A 72 11.03 -6.71 5.78
CA LYS A 72 10.83 -5.38 5.21
C LYS A 72 9.66 -4.67 5.86
N CYS A 73 9.73 -3.35 5.87
CA CYS A 73 8.68 -2.51 6.38
C CYS A 73 7.64 -2.26 5.28
N CYS A 74 6.51 -2.97 5.37
CA CYS A 74 5.48 -2.94 4.34
C CYS A 74 4.23 -2.19 4.82
N LYS A 75 3.62 -1.43 3.90
CA LYS A 75 2.36 -0.75 4.16
C LYS A 75 1.23 -1.78 4.18
N SER A 76 0.34 -1.67 5.16
CA SER A 76 -0.96 -2.34 5.11
C SER A 76 -2.07 -1.42 5.57
N GLY A 77 -2.96 -1.07 4.65
CA GLY A 77 -3.97 -0.03 4.88
C GLY A 77 -3.31 1.29 5.28
N CYS A 78 -3.66 1.82 6.44
CA CYS A 78 -3.06 3.05 6.96
C CYS A 78 -1.79 2.80 7.81
N GLY A 79 -1.51 1.54 8.15
CA GLY A 79 -0.40 1.13 9.00
C GLY A 79 0.84 0.64 8.24
N ARG A 80 1.88 0.35 9.01
CA ARG A 80 3.14 -0.24 8.53
C ARG A 80 3.61 -1.35 9.47
N PHE A 81 4.04 -2.46 8.89
CA PHE A 81 4.40 -3.66 9.63
C PHE A 81 5.65 -4.30 9.03
N CYS A 82 6.53 -4.81 9.91
CA CYS A 82 7.63 -5.67 9.48
C CYS A 82 7.06 -7.00 9.03
N VAL A 83 7.32 -7.37 7.78
CA VAL A 83 6.90 -8.65 7.23
C VAL A 83 8.13 -9.42 6.73
N PRO A 84 8.21 -10.73 7.01
CA PRO A 84 9.28 -11.55 6.49
C PRO A 84 9.18 -11.62 4.96
N LEU A 85 10.33 -11.54 4.29
CA LEU A 85 10.38 -11.78 2.86
C LEU A 85 9.93 -13.21 2.58
N LEU A 86 8.93 -13.37 1.70
CA LEU A 86 8.68 -14.64 1.05
C LEU A 86 9.88 -14.89 0.12
N LEU A 87 10.94 -15.49 0.68
CA LEU A 87 12.04 -15.99 -0.11
C LEU A 87 11.44 -16.87 -1.21
N PRO A 88 11.73 -16.65 -2.50
CA PRO A 88 11.49 -17.71 -3.48
C PRO A 88 12.18 -18.96 -2.93
N PRO A 89 11.55 -20.15 -3.04
CA PRO A 89 12.16 -21.38 -2.56
C PRO A 89 13.58 -21.41 -3.12
N LYS A 90 14.55 -21.34 -2.21
CA LYS A 90 15.98 -21.35 -2.53
C LYS A 90 16.16 -22.42 -3.60
N PRO A 91 16.67 -22.13 -4.81
CA PRO A 91 17.07 -23.19 -5.70
C PRO A 91 18.05 -24.02 -4.90
N THR A 92 17.65 -25.23 -4.54
CA THR A 92 18.54 -26.20 -3.90
C THR A 92 19.76 -26.25 -4.77
N ALA A 93 20.88 -25.78 -4.24
CA ALA A 93 22.16 -25.77 -4.93
C ALA A 93 22.55 -27.23 -5.18
N GLY A 94 22.21 -27.72 -6.38
CA GLY A 94 22.88 -28.86 -6.97
C GLY A 94 24.32 -28.45 -7.28
N PRO A 95 25.31 -29.36 -7.12
CA PRO A 95 26.70 -29.01 -7.28
C PRO A 95 27.06 -29.02 -8.78
N ASN A 96 26.80 -27.91 -9.49
CA ASN A 96 27.66 -27.45 -10.60
C ASN A 96 27.17 -26.16 -11.28
N GLY A 97 27.94 -25.10 -11.11
CA GLY A 97 28.52 -24.34 -12.22
C GLY A 97 27.65 -23.38 -13.04
N THR A 98 28.08 -22.11 -12.97
CA THR A 98 28.01 -21.05 -14.02
C THR A 98 26.87 -20.04 -13.90
N PHE A 99 27.18 -18.93 -13.22
CA PHE A 99 26.39 -17.70 -13.26
C PHE A 99 26.74 -16.91 -14.53
N THR A 100 25.77 -16.68 -15.38
CA THR A 100 25.77 -15.55 -16.32
C THR A 100 24.59 -14.66 -15.95
N SER A 101 24.86 -13.64 -15.13
CA SER A 101 23.92 -12.56 -14.83
C SER A 101 24.01 -11.54 -15.97
N GLY A 102 23.12 -11.67 -16.95
CA GLY A 102 22.87 -10.61 -17.91
C GLY A 102 21.99 -9.55 -17.26
N SER A 103 22.60 -8.43 -16.87
CA SER A 103 21.89 -7.22 -16.49
C SER A 103 21.70 -6.39 -17.75
N GLU A 104 20.47 -6.27 -18.25
CA GLU A 104 20.12 -5.22 -19.19
C GLU A 104 18.99 -4.38 -18.59
N SER A 105 19.41 -3.19 -18.15
CA SER A 105 18.54 -2.08 -17.78
C SER A 105 18.24 -1.32 -19.05
N GLU A 106 17.00 -1.33 -19.53
CA GLU A 106 16.56 -0.30 -20.46
C GLU A 106 15.06 -0.02 -20.31
N ALA A 107 14.77 1.17 -19.79
CA ALA A 107 13.61 1.95 -20.19
C ALA A 107 14.19 3.11 -21.03
N PRO A 108 13.52 3.57 -22.11
CA PRO A 108 12.29 4.36 -21.90
C PRO A 108 11.21 4.28 -23.02
N ALA A 109 9.98 4.60 -22.59
CA ALA A 109 8.87 5.32 -23.27
C ALA A 109 8.38 4.85 -24.66
N PRO A 110 7.10 5.13 -25.02
CA PRO A 110 6.68 6.50 -25.38
C PRO A 110 5.69 7.17 -24.41
#